data_AF-A0A8T7HCQ2-F1
#
_entry.id   AF-A0A8T7HCQ2-F1
#
_cell.length_a   1.000
_cell.length_b   1.000
_cell.length_c   1.000
_cell.angle_alpha   90.00
_cell.angle_beta   90.00
_cell.angle_gamma   90.00
#
_symmetry.space_group_name_H-M   'P 1'
#
loop_
_entity.id
_entity.type
_entity.pdbx_description
1 polymer ?
#
loop_
_entity_poly.entity_id
_entity_poly.type
_entity_poly.pdbx_seq_one_letter_code
_entity_poly.pdbx_strand_id
1 'polypeptide(L)'
;MNIKDKSEQKIDENDQKRNRRIIEVALLTPYLTLGPSDFPSGSLKVEIERYGYNSQNFKDVERIITPEFCVLINKSQRFYHDLPIKGDLVIAGSAEDSEEVINRIHGSGLIVARYSIFYGGNSRYTNQSPAQGGYALDIPKNHGTVEQFLNNDKMLDALITRDEKKIRSALDGLNATLAQPILATSYLSEALEIRL
;
A
#
# COMPACT_ATOMS: atom_id res chain seq x y z
N MET A 1 28.34 32.26 -6.81
CA MET A 1 28.01 31.85 -5.43
C MET A 1 27.16 30.59 -5.56
N ASN A 2 27.77 29.42 -5.37
CA ASN A 2 27.17 28.12 -5.70
C ASN A 2 26.58 27.54 -4.42
N ILE A 3 25.27 27.63 -4.25
CA ILE A 3 24.55 27.02 -3.13
C ILE A 3 24.42 25.54 -3.47
N LYS A 4 25.41 24.75 -3.04
CA LYS A 4 25.26 23.30 -3.01
C LYS A 4 24.21 22.96 -1.96
N ASP A 5 23.09 22.47 -2.48
CA ASP A 5 21.99 21.84 -1.77
C ASP A 5 22.55 20.78 -0.80
N LYS A 6 22.41 21.04 0.50
CA LYS A 6 22.85 20.17 1.60
C LYS A 6 21.64 19.41 2.16
N SER A 7 20.91 18.73 1.28
CA SER A 7 19.77 17.89 1.65
C SER A 7 20.01 16.40 1.36
N GLU A 8 21.27 15.99 1.16
CA GLU A 8 21.65 14.59 1.39
C GLU A 8 21.59 14.32 2.89
N GLN A 9 20.44 13.82 3.34
CA GLN A 9 20.26 13.23 4.66
C GLN A 9 21.40 12.26 4.92
N LYS A 10 22.19 12.53 5.96
CA LYS A 10 23.16 11.59 6.51
C LYS A 10 22.44 10.27 6.76
N ILE A 11 22.67 9.30 5.90
CA ILE A 11 22.41 7.89 6.22
C ILE A 11 23.20 7.64 7.49
N ASP A 12 22.50 7.28 8.57
CA ASP A 12 23.16 6.85 9.80
C ASP A 12 24.08 5.68 9.40
N GLU A 13 25.40 5.84 9.55
CA GLU A 13 26.40 4.84 9.15
C GLU A 13 26.14 3.47 9.82
N ASN A 14 25.34 3.44 10.88
CA ASN A 14 24.84 2.23 11.52
C ASN A 14 23.82 1.44 10.68
N ASP A 15 23.03 2.10 9.83
CA ASP A 15 22.02 1.43 9.00
C ASP A 15 22.64 0.72 7.79
N GLN A 16 23.79 1.18 7.30
CA GLN A 16 24.53 0.51 6.21
C GLN A 16 25.16 -0.83 6.65
N LYS A 17 25.31 -1.08 7.96
CA LYS A 17 25.91 -2.32 8.47
C LYS A 17 24.94 -3.48 8.58
N ARG A 18 23.62 -3.22 8.61
CA ARG A 18 22.61 -4.29 8.68
C ARG A 18 22.21 -4.65 7.25
N ASN A 19 22.55 -5.88 6.84
CA ASN A 19 22.21 -6.43 5.53
C ASN A 19 20.70 -6.74 5.42
N ARG A 20 19.88 -5.68 5.48
CA ARG A 20 18.42 -5.76 5.43
C ARG A 20 17.96 -6.10 4.01
N ARG A 21 16.91 -6.90 3.92
CA ARG A 21 16.27 -7.20 2.64
C ARG A 21 15.44 -6.01 2.19
N ILE A 22 15.37 -5.78 0.89
CA ILE A 22 14.55 -4.71 0.30
C ILE A 22 13.19 -5.29 -0.06
N ILE A 23 12.15 -4.50 0.18
CA ILE A 23 10.80 -4.73 -0.35
C ILE A 23 10.28 -3.43 -0.94
N GLU A 24 9.74 -3.48 -2.14
CA GLU A 24 9.19 -2.32 -2.85
C GLU A 24 7.68 -2.26 -2.71
N VAL A 25 7.17 -1.15 -2.19
CA VAL A 25 5.74 -0.94 -1.97
C VAL A 25 5.27 0.28 -2.77
N ALA A 26 4.33 0.06 -3.69
CA ALA A 26 3.69 1.14 -4.42
C ALA A 26 2.45 1.64 -3.66
N LEU A 27 2.38 2.95 -3.39
CA LEU A 27 1.20 3.59 -2.82
C LEU A 27 0.47 4.37 -3.91
N LEU A 28 -0.69 3.87 -4.31
CA LEU A 28 -1.56 4.41 -5.36
C LEU A 28 -2.84 4.97 -4.73
N THR A 29 -2.69 5.91 -3.80
CA THR A 29 -3.83 6.63 -3.24
C THR A 29 -3.39 7.95 -2.64
N PRO A 30 -4.03 9.07 -3.00
CA PRO A 30 -3.64 10.37 -2.47
C PRO A 30 -3.85 10.48 -0.95
N TYR A 31 -4.70 9.64 -0.37
CA TYR A 31 -4.90 9.59 1.10
C TYR A 31 -3.65 9.18 1.87
N LEU A 32 -2.77 8.38 1.25
CA LEU A 32 -1.52 7.95 1.87
C LEU A 32 -0.33 8.80 1.42
N THR A 33 -0.43 9.54 0.31
CA THR A 33 0.73 10.18 -0.34
C THR A 33 0.66 11.70 -0.45
N LEU A 34 -0.50 12.33 -0.30
CA LEU A 34 -0.68 13.77 -0.43
C LEU A 34 -1.02 14.43 0.91
N GLY A 35 -0.55 15.66 1.09
CA GLY A 35 -0.86 16.56 2.21
C GLY A 35 -2.17 17.32 1.98
N PRO A 36 -2.81 17.92 3.02
CA PRO A 36 -4.05 18.67 2.86
C PRO A 36 -3.97 19.81 1.83
N SER A 37 -2.79 20.42 1.69
CA SER A 37 -2.50 21.50 0.73
C SER A 37 -2.46 21.04 -0.72
N ASP A 38 -2.29 19.74 -0.96
CA ASP A 38 -2.00 19.19 -2.29
C ASP A 38 -3.28 18.76 -3.03
N PHE A 39 -4.44 18.91 -2.38
CA PHE A 39 -5.71 18.51 -2.95
C PHE A 39 -6.46 19.69 -3.59
N PRO A 40 -7.13 19.48 -4.74
CA PRO A 40 -8.00 20.48 -5.33
C PRO A 40 -9.15 20.85 -4.36
N SER A 41 -9.53 22.13 -4.33
CA SER A 41 -10.53 22.65 -3.40
C SER A 41 -11.92 22.01 -3.59
N GLY A 42 -12.55 21.58 -2.49
CA GLY A 42 -14.00 21.30 -2.40
C GLY A 42 -14.43 19.86 -2.12
N SER A 43 -13.94 18.87 -2.87
CA SER A 43 -14.41 17.47 -2.76
C SER A 43 -13.71 16.70 -1.63
N LEU A 44 -12.43 16.97 -1.41
CA LEU A 44 -11.64 16.24 -0.44
C LEU A 44 -11.95 16.63 1.01
N LYS A 45 -12.30 17.89 1.28
CA LYS A 45 -12.65 18.32 2.63
C LYS A 45 -13.77 17.46 3.21
N VAL A 46 -14.77 17.13 2.39
CA VAL A 46 -15.89 16.25 2.77
C VAL A 46 -15.42 14.82 3.04
N GLU A 47 -14.48 14.28 2.25
CA GLU A 47 -13.95 12.94 2.50
C GLU A 47 -13.01 12.89 3.71
N ILE A 48 -12.18 13.91 3.93
CA ILE A 48 -11.39 14.08 5.15
C ILE A 48 -12.30 14.17 6.37
N GLU A 49 -13.37 14.97 6.30
CA GLU A 49 -14.33 15.13 7.40
C GLU A 49 -15.09 13.82 7.68
N ARG A 50 -15.43 13.05 6.65
CA ARG A 50 -16.20 11.80 6.79
C ARG A 50 -15.36 10.58 7.17
N TYR A 51 -14.15 10.48 6.64
CA TYR A 51 -13.33 9.27 6.74
C TYR A 51 -12.03 9.49 7.51
N GLY A 52 -11.78 10.72 7.95
CA GLY A 52 -10.54 11.12 8.58
C GLY A 52 -9.42 11.35 7.57
N TYR A 53 -8.38 12.02 8.04
CA TYR A 53 -7.13 12.20 7.34
C TYR A 53 -6.00 12.23 8.38
N ASN A 54 -4.93 11.50 8.10
CA ASN A 54 -3.73 11.56 8.93
C ASN A 54 -2.73 12.52 8.28
N SER A 55 -2.41 13.63 8.95
CA SER A 55 -1.38 14.57 8.50
C SER A 55 0.03 14.00 8.56
N GLN A 56 0.23 12.91 9.29
CA GLN A 56 1.47 12.14 9.33
C GLN A 56 1.42 10.93 8.38
N ASN A 57 0.78 11.07 7.22
CA ASN A 57 0.79 10.02 6.20
C ASN A 57 2.17 9.86 5.55
N PHE A 58 2.26 9.01 4.53
CA PHE A 58 3.50 8.69 3.85
C PHE A 58 3.96 9.78 2.86
N LYS A 59 3.41 11.01 2.89
CA LYS A 59 3.80 12.11 1.99
C LYS A 59 5.32 12.32 1.94
N ASP A 60 5.96 12.38 3.10
CA ASP A 60 7.39 12.66 3.23
C ASP A 60 8.21 11.40 3.61
N VAL A 61 7.57 10.22 3.61
CA VAL A 61 8.22 8.94 3.94
C VAL A 61 8.73 8.26 2.67
N GLU A 62 10.04 8.22 2.46
CA GLU A 62 10.65 7.50 1.32
C GLU A 62 10.89 6.02 1.62
N ARG A 63 11.13 5.69 2.88
CA ARG A 63 11.40 4.34 3.34
C ARG A 63 10.96 4.11 4.78
N ILE A 64 10.63 2.86 5.09
CA ILE A 64 10.38 2.39 6.46
C ILE A 64 11.48 1.37 6.79
N ILE A 65 12.13 1.56 7.94
CA ILE A 65 13.20 0.67 8.41
C ILE A 65 12.65 -0.21 9.53
N THR A 66 12.70 -1.52 9.32
CA THR A 66 12.38 -2.52 10.33
C THR A 66 13.67 -3.26 10.75
N PRO A 67 13.61 -4.19 11.72
CA PRO A 67 14.76 -5.03 12.04
C PRO A 67 15.32 -5.77 10.83
N GLU A 68 14.47 -6.34 9.98
CA GLU A 68 14.88 -7.21 8.86
C GLU A 68 14.81 -6.55 7.47
N PHE A 69 13.99 -5.51 7.32
CA PHE A 69 13.66 -4.94 6.01
C PHE A 69 13.92 -3.44 5.88
N CYS A 70 14.22 -3.05 4.65
CA CYS A 70 14.09 -1.69 4.15
C CYS A 70 12.91 -1.66 3.17
N VAL A 71 11.79 -1.08 3.60
CA VAL A 71 10.59 -0.93 2.78
C VAL A 71 10.74 0.35 1.97
N LEU A 72 10.88 0.25 0.65
CA LEU A 72 10.95 1.39 -0.26
C LEU A 72 9.53 1.81 -0.65
N ILE A 73 9.20 3.08 -0.43
CA ILE A 73 7.86 3.62 -0.68
C ILE A 73 7.84 4.36 -2.02
N ASN A 74 7.24 3.73 -3.03
CA ASN A 74 7.04 4.29 -4.35
C ASN A 74 5.69 5.00 -4.44
N LYS A 75 5.71 6.34 -4.52
CA LYS A 75 4.50 7.18 -4.61
C LYS A 75 4.30 7.56 -6.07
N SER A 76 3.38 6.91 -6.78
CA SER A 76 3.02 7.41 -8.11
C SER A 76 2.11 8.62 -7.94
N GLN A 77 2.61 9.81 -8.23
CA GLN A 77 1.81 11.05 -8.28
C GLN A 77 0.98 11.16 -9.56
N ARG A 78 1.26 10.34 -10.57
CA ARG A 78 0.56 10.40 -11.85
C ARG A 78 -0.57 9.39 -11.85
N PHE A 79 -1.78 9.90 -12.07
CA PHE A 79 -2.96 9.17 -12.48
C PHE A 79 -2.54 8.02 -13.40
N TYR A 80 -2.62 6.79 -12.89
CA TYR A 80 -3.18 5.56 -13.46
C TYR A 80 -3.18 5.26 -14.98
N HIS A 81 -2.85 6.20 -15.84
CA HIS A 81 -3.00 6.12 -17.29
C HIS A 81 -1.74 5.63 -17.99
N ASP A 82 -0.55 5.85 -17.42
CA ASP A 82 0.70 5.38 -17.98
C ASP A 82 1.56 4.80 -16.86
N LEU A 83 1.84 3.49 -16.89
CA LEU A 83 3.05 2.81 -16.39
C LEU A 83 2.78 1.30 -16.24
N PRO A 84 3.80 0.44 -16.39
CA PRO A 84 3.77 -0.83 -15.67
C PRO A 84 3.84 -0.53 -14.17
N ILE A 85 2.77 -0.86 -13.45
CA ILE A 85 2.78 -0.87 -11.97
C ILE A 85 3.78 -1.96 -11.54
N LYS A 86 4.71 -1.63 -10.65
CA LYS A 86 5.73 -2.55 -10.13
C LYS A 86 5.83 -2.44 -8.61
N GLY A 87 6.26 -3.53 -7.99
CA GLY A 87 6.50 -3.64 -6.56
C GLY A 87 6.16 -5.04 -6.06
N ASP A 88 6.68 -5.41 -4.89
CA ASP A 88 6.31 -6.63 -4.19
C ASP A 88 4.88 -6.55 -3.62
N LEU A 89 4.43 -5.31 -3.33
CA LEU A 89 3.09 -4.98 -2.87
C LEU A 89 2.62 -3.66 -3.49
N VAL A 90 1.35 -3.60 -3.87
CA VAL A 90 0.69 -2.36 -4.29
C VAL A 90 -0.47 -2.08 -3.32
N ILE A 91 -0.53 -0.89 -2.75
CA ILE A 91 -1.68 -0.43 -1.95
C ILE A 91 -2.40 0.66 -2.75
N ALA A 92 -3.58 0.33 -3.25
CA ALA A 92 -4.33 1.21 -4.14
C ALA A 92 -5.64 1.67 -3.51
N GLY A 93 -6.09 2.86 -3.90
CA GLY A 93 -7.41 3.36 -3.55
C GLY A 93 -8.53 2.54 -4.19
N SER A 94 -9.75 2.98 -3.95
CA SER A 94 -10.99 2.39 -4.48
C SER A 94 -11.88 3.43 -5.14
N ALA A 95 -11.27 4.49 -5.70
CA ALA A 95 -12.00 5.36 -6.61
C ALA A 95 -12.21 4.62 -7.94
N GLU A 96 -13.24 5.03 -8.69
CA GLU A 96 -13.63 4.38 -9.95
C GLU A 96 -12.45 4.19 -10.91
N ASP A 97 -11.67 5.25 -11.14
CA ASP A 97 -10.46 5.23 -11.97
C ASP A 97 -9.40 4.23 -11.47
N SER A 98 -9.23 4.15 -10.15
CA SER A 98 -8.30 3.24 -9.50
C SER A 98 -8.73 1.79 -9.73
N GLU A 99 -10.02 1.50 -9.54
CA GLU A 99 -10.58 0.16 -9.73
C GLU A 99 -10.51 -0.29 -11.18
N GLU A 100 -10.76 0.59 -12.15
CA GLU A 100 -10.58 0.29 -13.57
C GLU A 100 -9.13 -0.09 -13.90
N VAL A 101 -8.15 0.54 -13.25
CA VAL A 101 -6.73 0.22 -13.48
C VAL A 101 -6.36 -1.11 -12.86
N ILE A 102 -6.77 -1.35 -11.61
CA ILE A 102 -6.50 -2.63 -10.95
C ILE A 102 -7.15 -3.77 -11.73
N ASN A 103 -8.37 -3.58 -12.24
CA ASN A 103 -9.03 -4.56 -13.08
C ASN A 103 -8.28 -4.80 -14.41
N ARG A 104 -7.62 -3.79 -14.99
CA ARG A 104 -6.79 -3.97 -16.20
C ARG A 104 -5.49 -4.74 -15.94
N ILE A 105 -4.99 -4.73 -14.72
CA ILE A 105 -3.80 -5.51 -14.31
C ILE A 105 -4.19 -6.79 -13.56
N HIS A 106 -5.47 -7.15 -13.55
CA HIS A 106 -5.95 -8.44 -13.08
C HIS A 106 -5.26 -9.56 -13.87
N GLY A 107 -4.74 -10.58 -13.19
CA GLY A 107 -3.94 -11.65 -13.80
C GLY A 107 -2.48 -11.27 -14.06
N SER A 108 -2.00 -10.13 -13.57
CA SER A 108 -0.58 -9.76 -13.66
C SER A 108 0.32 -10.52 -12.67
N GLY A 109 -0.24 -11.06 -11.60
CA GLY A 109 0.51 -11.66 -10.48
C GLY A 109 0.94 -10.68 -9.39
N LEU A 110 0.63 -9.39 -9.55
CA LEU A 110 0.86 -8.38 -8.51
C LEU A 110 -0.07 -8.62 -7.31
N ILE A 111 0.48 -8.50 -6.10
CA ILE A 111 -0.31 -8.49 -4.87
C ILE A 111 -0.80 -7.06 -4.66
N VAL A 112 -2.07 -6.82 -5.01
CA VAL A 112 -2.71 -5.51 -4.81
C VAL A 112 -3.62 -5.56 -3.58
N ALA A 113 -3.42 -4.62 -2.66
CA ALA A 113 -4.26 -4.38 -1.51
C ALA A 113 -5.18 -3.19 -1.75
N ARG A 114 -6.47 -3.38 -1.58
CA ARG A 114 -7.47 -2.32 -1.68
C ARG A 114 -7.49 -1.52 -0.38
N TYR A 115 -7.32 -0.21 -0.44
CA TYR A 115 -7.47 0.71 0.69
C TYR A 115 -8.77 1.50 0.53
N SER A 116 -9.82 1.09 1.26
CA SER A 116 -11.19 1.51 0.92
C SER A 116 -12.10 1.78 2.11
N ILE A 117 -13.05 2.69 1.89
CA ILE A 117 -14.24 2.87 2.74
C ILE A 117 -15.29 1.76 2.55
N PHE A 118 -15.19 1.00 1.45
CA PHE A 118 -16.05 -0.15 1.13
C PHE A 118 -15.43 -1.47 1.59
N TYR A 119 -14.47 -1.39 2.52
CA TYR A 119 -13.79 -2.53 3.13
C TYR A 119 -14.79 -3.65 3.52
N GLY A 120 -14.47 -4.89 3.14
CA GLY A 120 -15.27 -6.08 3.37
C GLY A 120 -16.47 -6.24 2.42
N GLY A 121 -16.74 -5.27 1.55
CA GLY A 121 -17.90 -5.28 0.65
C GLY A 121 -17.59 -4.82 -0.76
N ASN A 122 -18.64 -4.72 -1.56
CA ASN A 122 -18.57 -4.25 -2.93
C ASN A 122 -18.29 -2.75 -2.98
N SER A 123 -17.51 -2.35 -3.98
CA SER A 123 -17.38 -0.94 -4.34
C SER A 123 -18.75 -0.35 -4.70
N ARG A 124 -19.00 0.91 -4.31
CA ARG A 124 -20.18 1.64 -4.80
C ARG A 124 -19.98 2.29 -6.17
N TYR A 125 -18.77 2.25 -6.72
CA TYR A 125 -18.46 2.76 -8.06
C TYR A 125 -18.68 1.67 -9.12
N THR A 126 -18.02 0.51 -8.95
CA THR A 126 -18.05 -0.58 -9.93
C THR A 126 -19.01 -1.72 -9.57
N ASN A 127 -19.56 -1.73 -8.34
CA ASN A 127 -20.34 -2.84 -7.77
C ASN A 127 -19.60 -4.20 -7.75
N GLN A 128 -18.27 -4.17 -7.85
CA GLN A 128 -17.43 -5.36 -7.76
C GLN A 128 -16.95 -5.59 -6.33
N SER A 129 -16.85 -6.85 -5.93
CA SER A 129 -16.10 -7.23 -4.74
C SER A 129 -14.59 -7.00 -4.96
N PRO A 130 -13.78 -6.85 -3.90
CA PRO A 130 -12.33 -6.67 -4.07
C PRO A 130 -11.68 -7.82 -4.85
N ALA A 131 -12.12 -9.06 -4.64
CA ALA A 131 -11.61 -10.20 -5.41
C ALA A 131 -11.91 -10.06 -6.92
N GLN A 132 -13.13 -9.65 -7.28
CA GLN A 132 -13.54 -9.47 -8.68
C GLN A 132 -12.76 -8.36 -9.37
N GLY A 133 -12.41 -7.30 -8.63
CA GLY A 133 -11.61 -6.18 -9.13
C GLY A 133 -10.11 -6.47 -9.21
N GLY A 134 -9.63 -7.66 -8.82
CA GLY A 134 -8.21 -8.02 -8.85
C GLY A 134 -7.41 -7.62 -7.60
N TYR A 135 -8.08 -7.34 -6.48
CA TYR A 135 -7.42 -7.07 -5.20
C TYR A 135 -7.21 -8.36 -4.42
N ALA A 136 -5.96 -8.69 -4.10
CA ALA A 136 -5.57 -9.86 -3.31
C ALA A 136 -5.82 -9.64 -1.81
N LEU A 137 -5.74 -8.39 -1.35
CA LEU A 137 -5.98 -8.00 0.04
C LEU A 137 -6.99 -6.84 0.08
N ASP A 138 -7.74 -6.72 1.18
CA ASP A 138 -8.64 -5.61 1.46
C ASP A 138 -8.32 -5.02 2.84
N ILE A 139 -7.96 -3.74 2.86
CA ILE A 139 -7.47 -2.99 4.02
C ILE A 139 -8.51 -1.91 4.35
N PRO A 140 -8.94 -1.79 5.62
CA PRO A 140 -9.81 -0.68 6.03
C PRO A 140 -9.12 0.67 5.75
N LYS A 141 -9.89 1.73 5.44
CA LYS A 141 -9.36 3.08 5.21
C LYS A 141 -8.84 3.72 6.52
N ASN A 142 -7.76 3.17 7.06
CA ASN A 142 -7.11 3.56 8.29
C ASN A 142 -5.57 3.58 8.08
N HIS A 143 -4.96 4.74 8.29
CA HIS A 143 -3.51 4.90 8.14
C HIS A 143 -2.70 3.99 9.07
N GLY A 144 -3.09 3.88 10.35
CA GLY A 144 -2.38 3.07 11.34
C GLY A 144 -2.39 1.58 11.00
N THR A 145 -3.42 1.09 10.30
CA THR A 145 -3.43 -0.27 9.76
C THR A 145 -2.34 -0.46 8.72
N VAL A 146 -2.18 0.47 7.77
CA VAL A 146 -1.12 0.41 6.75
C VAL A 146 0.26 0.53 7.39
N GLU A 147 0.43 1.42 8.37
CA GLU A 147 1.69 1.57 9.09
C GLU A 147 2.07 0.27 9.83
N GLN A 148 1.15 -0.35 10.56
CA GLN A 148 1.42 -1.64 11.22
C GLN A 148 1.69 -2.75 10.21
N PHE A 149 1.00 -2.76 9.07
CA PHE A 149 1.21 -3.71 7.99
C PHE A 149 2.62 -3.62 7.42
N LEU A 150 3.09 -2.40 7.14
CA LEU A 150 4.41 -2.14 6.57
C LEU A 150 5.57 -2.21 7.59
N ASN A 151 5.27 -2.24 8.89
CA ASN A 151 6.27 -2.44 9.96
C ASN A 151 6.35 -3.90 10.46
N ASN A 152 5.60 -4.83 9.86
CA ASN A 152 5.53 -6.21 10.32
C ASN A 152 6.49 -7.12 9.52
N ASP A 153 7.65 -7.45 10.08
CA ASP A 153 8.68 -8.28 9.43
C ASP A 153 8.15 -9.62 8.91
N LYS A 154 7.27 -10.30 9.66
CA LYS A 154 6.70 -11.58 9.23
C LYS A 154 5.86 -11.44 7.97
N MET A 155 5.11 -10.35 7.89
CA MET A 155 4.29 -10.06 6.72
C MET A 155 5.15 -9.66 5.52
N LEU A 156 6.19 -8.84 5.73
CA LEU A 156 7.12 -8.46 4.66
C LEU A 156 7.87 -9.68 4.11
N ASP A 157 8.32 -10.62 4.96
CA ASP A 157 8.91 -11.90 4.52
C ASP A 157 7.91 -12.71 3.69
N ALA A 158 6.66 -12.80 4.16
CA ALA A 158 5.62 -13.55 3.48
C ALA A 158 5.31 -13.00 2.08
N LEU A 159 5.30 -11.67 1.92
CA LEU A 159 5.11 -11.02 0.62
C LEU A 159 6.26 -11.32 -0.35
N ILE A 160 7.51 -11.20 0.09
CA ILE A 160 8.68 -11.48 -0.77
C ILE A 160 8.75 -12.95 -1.16
N THR A 161 8.47 -13.85 -0.21
CA THR A 161 8.50 -15.30 -0.47
C THR A 161 7.29 -15.78 -1.26
N ARG A 162 6.26 -14.94 -1.41
CA ARG A 162 5.01 -15.24 -2.15
C ARG A 162 4.37 -16.56 -1.71
N ASP A 163 4.49 -16.90 -0.43
CA ASP A 163 3.91 -18.10 0.15
C ASP A 163 2.54 -17.76 0.78
N GLU A 164 1.47 -18.30 0.21
CA GLU A 164 0.11 -18.03 0.67
C GLU A 164 -0.10 -18.39 2.14
N LYS A 165 0.45 -19.52 2.61
CA LYS A 165 0.29 -19.96 4.00
C LYS A 165 1.00 -18.99 4.95
N LYS A 166 2.20 -18.53 4.58
CA LYS A 166 2.91 -17.49 5.34
C LYS A 166 2.14 -16.18 5.36
N ILE A 167 1.57 -15.76 4.23
CA ILE A 167 0.79 -14.51 4.15
C ILE A 167 -0.41 -14.59 5.08
N ARG A 168 -1.19 -15.67 5.02
CA ARG A 168 -2.36 -15.87 5.89
C ARG A 168 -1.98 -15.94 7.37
N SER A 169 -0.92 -16.68 7.71
CA SER A 169 -0.45 -16.76 9.09
C SER A 169 0.08 -15.42 9.63
N ALA A 170 0.77 -14.63 8.80
CA ALA A 170 1.23 -13.30 9.16
C ALA A 170 0.04 -12.33 9.35
N LEU A 171 -0.97 -12.42 8.49
CA LEU A 171 -2.23 -11.68 8.65
C LEU A 171 -2.95 -12.05 9.94
N ASP A 172 -3.05 -13.32 10.31
CA ASP A 172 -3.67 -13.73 11.58
C ASP A 172 -2.97 -13.09 12.80
N GLY A 173 -1.64 -13.10 12.79
CA GLY A 173 -0.83 -12.47 13.85
C GLY A 173 -0.98 -10.95 13.90
N LEU A 174 -1.00 -10.29 12.74
CA LEU A 174 -1.18 -8.84 12.62
C LEU A 174 -2.61 -8.44 13.02
N ASN A 175 -3.62 -9.17 12.55
CA ASN A 175 -5.03 -8.87 12.78
C ASN A 175 -5.42 -8.97 14.26
N ALA A 176 -4.67 -9.73 15.07
CA ALA A 176 -4.88 -9.79 16.52
C ALA A 176 -4.62 -8.43 17.23
N THR A 177 -3.88 -7.51 16.61
CA THR A 177 -3.58 -6.18 17.18
C THR A 177 -4.33 -5.05 16.51
N LEU A 178 -5.01 -5.31 15.39
CA LEU A 178 -5.73 -4.30 14.63
C LEU A 178 -7.17 -4.16 15.12
N ALA A 179 -7.68 -2.93 15.14
CA ALA A 179 -9.10 -2.66 15.44
C ALA A 179 -10.04 -3.22 14.36
N GLN A 180 -9.59 -3.24 13.10
CA GLN A 180 -10.26 -3.87 11.98
C GLN A 180 -9.21 -4.70 11.20
N PRO A 181 -9.51 -5.97 10.89
CA PRO A 181 -8.52 -6.84 10.26
C PRO A 181 -8.24 -6.43 8.81
N ILE A 182 -7.12 -6.90 8.27
CA ILE A 182 -6.87 -6.95 6.83
C ILE A 182 -7.39 -8.29 6.32
N LEU A 183 -8.18 -8.26 5.26
CA LEU A 183 -8.79 -9.46 4.68
C LEU A 183 -7.96 -9.95 3.50
N ALA A 184 -7.63 -11.23 3.49
CA ALA A 184 -7.20 -11.90 2.26
C ALA A 184 -8.44 -12.24 1.42
N THR A 185 -8.42 -11.89 0.14
CA THR A 185 -9.53 -12.21 -0.77
C THR A 185 -9.30 -13.59 -1.41
N SER A 186 -10.31 -14.08 -2.14
CA SER A 186 -10.15 -15.30 -2.94
C SER A 186 -9.17 -15.14 -4.11
N TYR A 187 -8.89 -13.91 -4.54
CA TYR A 187 -7.96 -13.63 -5.63
C TYR A 187 -6.48 -13.74 -5.20
N LEU A 188 -6.18 -13.76 -3.89
CA LEU A 188 -4.79 -13.91 -3.42
C LEU A 188 -4.11 -15.16 -4.00
N SER A 189 -4.80 -16.31 -4.01
CA SER A 189 -4.23 -17.55 -4.54
C SER A 189 -3.88 -17.43 -6.03
N GLU A 190 -4.78 -16.86 -6.83
CA GLU A 190 -4.57 -16.62 -8.25
C GLU A 190 -3.39 -15.67 -8.50
N ALA A 191 -3.31 -14.57 -7.75
CA ALA A 191 -2.20 -13.63 -7.85
C ALA A 191 -0.83 -14.29 -7.55
N LEU A 192 -0.77 -15.26 -6.64
CA LEU A 192 0.47 -15.93 -6.23
C LEU A 192 0.92 -17.02 -7.22
N GLU A 193 0.02 -17.61 -8.00
CA GLU A 193 0.34 -18.63 -9.01
C GLU A 193 1.14 -18.06 -10.19
N ILE A 194 0.96 -16.77 -10.48
CA ILE A 194 1.65 -16.07 -11.55
C ILE A 194 3.04 -15.63 -11.07
N ARG A 195 4.07 -16.05 -11.80
CA ARG A 195 5.46 -15.64 -11.56
C ARG A 195 5.76 -14.34 -12.29
N LEU A 196 6.17 -13.32 -11.54
CA LEU A 196 6.63 -12.02 -12.03
C LEU A 196 8.09 -12.08 -12.49
#